data_AF-A0A417FMJ9-F1
#
_entry.id   AF-A0A417FMJ9-F1
#
_cell.length_a   1.000
_cell.length_b   1.000
_cell.length_c   1.000
_cell.angle_alpha   90.00
_cell.angle_beta   90.00
_cell.angle_gamma   90.00
#
_symmetry.space_group_name_H-M   'P 1'
#
loop_
_entity.id
_entity.type
_entity.pdbx_description
1 polymer ?
#
loop_
_entity_poly.entity_id
_entity_poly.type
_entity_poly.pdbx_seq_one_letter_code
_entity_poly.pdbx_strand_id
1 'polypeptide(L)'
;MKKIVKVGVLICCFIAIGSILYLRYLQFQKKEAEEREWEICIAYRRQNDALIRKDGPLHLYEYSSYEHIDEKELFVALHVYNMSDRCKEKVTLEDVKKYLSSEFDEEGNLYVLNKNNKVHDYIEWYRKRVITDTGMDFEGEHQIERYWTRLSEIVLNYVREGNDFPNQDVKSFSYEKLKEIMKKADDPSYQINDDIMKKPINEAE
;
A
#
# COMPACT_ATOMS: atom_id res chain seq x y z
N MET A 1 -5.81 67.52 -27.94
CA MET A 1 -4.64 66.60 -27.97
C MET A 1 -4.25 66.07 -26.57
N LYS A 2 -3.85 66.90 -25.59
CA LYS A 2 -3.39 66.42 -24.25
C LYS A 2 -4.38 65.51 -23.49
N LYS A 3 -5.69 65.73 -23.57
CA LYS A 3 -6.71 64.87 -22.91
C LYS A 3 -6.82 63.47 -23.55
N ILE A 4 -6.72 63.40 -24.89
CA ILE A 4 -6.82 62.13 -25.64
C ILE A 4 -5.62 61.24 -25.34
N VAL A 5 -4.42 61.82 -25.26
CA VAL A 5 -3.19 61.09 -24.88
C VAL A 5 -3.29 60.55 -23.45
N LYS A 6 -3.83 61.33 -22.49
CA LYS A 6 -4.03 60.88 -21.11
C LYS A 6 -5.02 59.72 -21.00
N VAL A 7 -6.11 59.73 -21.77
CA VAL A 7 -7.10 58.65 -21.79
C VAL A 7 -6.50 57.38 -22.41
N GLY A 8 -5.72 57.51 -23.50
CA GLY A 8 -5.02 56.37 -24.11
C GLY A 8 -4.03 55.70 -23.17
N VAL A 9 -3.23 56.49 -22.42
CA VAL A 9 -2.30 55.95 -21.41
C VAL A 9 -3.05 55.21 -20.31
N LEU A 10 -4.18 55.73 -19.84
CA LEU A 10 -4.99 55.10 -18.80
C LEU A 10 -5.53 53.73 -19.23
N ILE A 11 -6.03 53.63 -20.48
CA ILE A 11 -6.51 52.37 -21.06
C ILE A 11 -5.37 51.36 -21.17
N CYS A 12 -4.19 51.77 -21.65
CA CYS A 12 -3.02 50.91 -21.70
C CYS A 12 -2.61 50.40 -20.31
N CYS A 13 -2.68 51.24 -19.27
CA CYS A 13 -2.41 50.82 -17.89
C CYS A 13 -3.41 49.78 -17.40
N PHE A 14 -4.71 49.93 -17.67
CA PHE A 14 -5.72 48.94 -17.30
C PHE A 14 -5.52 47.60 -18.03
N ILE A 15 -5.19 47.64 -19.33
CA ILE A 15 -4.87 46.42 -20.10
C ILE A 15 -3.62 45.74 -19.53
N ALA A 16 -2.57 46.50 -19.20
CA ALA A 16 -1.35 45.96 -18.62
C ALA A 16 -1.61 45.30 -17.26
N ILE A 17 -2.35 45.98 -16.38
CA ILE A 17 -2.72 45.44 -15.06
C ILE A 17 -3.59 44.18 -15.21
N GLY A 18 -4.62 44.23 -16.05
CA GLY A 18 -5.48 43.08 -16.33
C GLY A 18 -4.70 41.89 -16.90
N SER A 19 -3.75 42.13 -17.79
CA SER A 19 -2.87 41.08 -18.35
C SER A 19 -1.98 40.47 -17.26
N ILE A 20 -1.40 41.27 -16.36
CA ILE A 20 -0.57 40.77 -15.25
C ILE A 20 -1.41 39.92 -14.29
N LEU A 21 -2.63 40.35 -13.96
CA LEU A 21 -3.54 39.59 -13.10
C LEU A 21 -3.96 38.27 -13.75
N TYR A 22 -4.26 38.29 -15.05
CA TYR A 22 -4.61 37.08 -15.80
C TYR A 22 -3.45 36.08 -15.88
N LEU A 23 -2.22 36.54 -16.14
CA LEU A 23 -1.02 35.69 -16.12
C LEU A 23 -0.78 35.08 -14.74
N ARG A 24 -0.97 35.84 -13.65
CA ARG A 24 -0.90 35.30 -12.28
C ARG A 24 -1.97 34.26 -12.00
N TYR A 25 -3.20 34.48 -12.48
CA TYR A 25 -4.28 33.50 -12.36
C TYR A 25 -3.93 32.18 -13.07
N LEU A 26 -3.38 32.25 -14.29
CA LEU A 26 -2.93 31.06 -15.01
C LEU A 26 -1.79 30.33 -14.28
N GLN A 27 -0.81 31.06 -13.74
CA GLN A 27 0.27 30.47 -12.94
C GLN A 27 -0.25 29.79 -11.67
N PHE A 28 -1.23 30.40 -11.00
CA PHE A 28 -1.86 29.84 -9.82
C PHE A 28 -2.61 28.54 -10.16
N GLN A 29 -3.43 28.53 -11.21
CA GLN A 29 -4.12 27.33 -11.69
C GLN A 29 -3.14 26.21 -12.07
N LYS A 30 -2.01 26.55 -12.71
CA LYS A 30 -0.96 25.57 -13.03
C LYS A 30 -0.37 24.95 -11.76
N LYS A 31 -0.08 25.77 -10.75
CA LYS A 31 0.46 25.29 -9.46
C LYS A 31 -0.53 24.39 -8.72
N GLU A 32 -1.82 24.75 -8.70
CA GLU A 32 -2.87 23.89 -8.12
C GLU A 32 -3.02 22.55 -8.86
N ALA A 33 -2.85 22.55 -10.19
CA ALA A 33 -2.89 21.32 -10.97
C ALA A 33 -1.68 20.43 -10.67
N GLU A 34 -0.47 21.00 -10.64
CA GLU A 34 0.77 20.29 -10.29
C GLU A 34 0.72 19.72 -8.86
N GLU A 35 0.18 20.47 -7.90
CA GLU A 35 -0.01 20.01 -6.52
C GLU A 35 -0.99 18.84 -6.44
N ARG A 36 -2.11 18.91 -7.18
CA ARG A 36 -3.08 17.79 -7.24
C ARG A 36 -2.48 16.54 -7.90
N GLU A 37 -1.77 16.69 -9.00
CA GLU A 37 -1.07 15.58 -9.64
C GLU A 37 -0.07 14.93 -8.68
N TRP A 38 0.69 15.74 -7.94
CA TRP A 38 1.63 15.27 -6.94
C TRP A 38 0.94 14.53 -5.79
N GLU A 39 -0.18 15.03 -5.27
CA GLU A 39 -0.97 14.35 -4.25
C GLU A 39 -1.43 12.96 -4.70
N ILE A 40 -1.92 12.86 -5.94
CA ILE A 40 -2.34 11.59 -6.55
C ILE A 40 -1.15 10.63 -6.68
N CYS A 41 -0.01 11.11 -7.20
CA CYS A 41 1.21 10.31 -7.35
C CYS A 41 1.69 9.74 -6.00
N ILE A 42 1.65 10.56 -4.94
CA ILE A 42 2.04 10.13 -3.59
C ILE A 42 1.02 9.15 -3.01
N ALA A 43 -0.28 9.34 -3.28
CA ALA A 43 -1.30 8.42 -2.85
C ALA A 43 -1.11 7.04 -3.50
N TYR A 44 -0.84 6.99 -4.81
CA TYR A 44 -0.50 5.74 -5.51
C TYR A 44 0.75 5.09 -4.96
N ARG A 45 1.80 5.87 -4.70
CA ARG A 45 3.01 5.33 -4.10
C ARG A 45 2.73 4.65 -2.76
N ARG A 46 1.96 5.28 -1.88
CA ARG A 46 1.61 4.72 -0.58
C ARG A 46 0.80 3.44 -0.72
N GLN A 47 -0.19 3.45 -1.60
CA GLN A 47 -1.01 2.27 -1.90
C GLN A 47 -0.14 1.12 -2.42
N ASN A 48 0.66 1.38 -3.45
CA ASN A 48 1.45 0.36 -4.14
C ASN A 48 2.58 -0.18 -3.26
N ASP A 49 3.18 0.65 -2.40
CA ASP A 49 4.12 0.19 -1.36
C ASP A 49 3.41 -0.76 -0.37
N ALA A 50 2.21 -0.39 0.12
CA ALA A 50 1.49 -1.13 1.16
C ALA A 50 0.82 -2.41 0.67
N LEU A 51 0.37 -2.45 -0.59
CA LEU A 51 -0.27 -3.62 -1.19
C LEU A 51 0.74 -4.64 -1.74
N ILE A 52 2.05 -4.40 -1.57
CA ILE A 52 3.14 -5.35 -1.83
C ILE A 52 3.13 -5.84 -3.29
N ARG A 53 3.63 -5.00 -4.20
CA ARG A 53 3.74 -5.36 -5.61
C ARG A 53 4.91 -6.31 -5.89
N LYS A 54 4.69 -7.23 -6.83
CA LYS A 54 5.73 -8.09 -7.41
C LYS A 54 6.65 -7.31 -8.35
N ASP A 55 6.10 -6.32 -9.04
CA ASP A 55 6.87 -5.53 -9.99
C ASP A 55 7.71 -4.51 -9.26
N GLY A 56 8.92 -4.29 -9.78
CA GLY A 56 9.86 -3.33 -9.22
C GLY A 56 9.34 -1.88 -9.17
N PRO A 57 10.17 -0.95 -8.67
CA PRO A 57 9.76 0.39 -8.24
C PRO A 57 9.21 1.32 -9.33
N LEU A 58 9.26 0.89 -10.60
CA LEU A 58 8.92 1.73 -11.76
C LEU A 58 7.45 2.16 -11.79
N HIS A 59 6.56 1.34 -11.22
CA HIS A 59 5.11 1.52 -11.32
C HIS A 59 4.46 1.99 -10.01
N LEU A 60 5.25 2.49 -9.06
CA LEU A 60 4.72 2.88 -7.75
C LEU A 60 3.83 4.12 -7.79
N TYR A 61 4.01 5.03 -8.75
CA TYR A 61 3.34 6.34 -8.77
C TYR A 61 2.04 6.38 -9.59
N GLU A 62 1.58 5.24 -10.09
CA GLU A 62 0.42 5.13 -10.98
C GLU A 62 -0.55 4.02 -10.55
N TYR A 63 -1.75 4.04 -11.11
CA TYR A 63 -2.73 2.98 -10.89
C TYR A 63 -2.18 1.63 -11.36
N SER A 64 -2.50 0.58 -10.60
CA SER A 64 -2.12 -0.79 -10.93
C SER A 64 -3.21 -1.76 -10.50
N SER A 65 -3.50 -2.72 -11.36
CA SER A 65 -4.45 -3.78 -11.10
C SER A 65 -3.89 -4.83 -10.15
N TYR A 66 -4.79 -5.67 -9.65
CA TYR A 66 -4.46 -6.74 -8.72
C TYR A 66 -3.45 -7.79 -9.28
N GLU A 67 -3.31 -7.93 -10.59
CA GLU A 67 -2.42 -8.91 -11.24
C GLU A 67 -0.94 -8.72 -10.84
N HIS A 68 -0.59 -7.50 -10.46
CA HIS A 68 0.76 -7.07 -10.08
C HIS A 68 1.09 -7.28 -8.59
N ILE A 69 0.14 -7.78 -7.80
CA ILE A 69 0.26 -7.96 -6.36
C ILE A 69 0.97 -9.26 -6.01
N ASP A 70 1.87 -9.22 -5.04
CA ASP A 70 2.37 -10.43 -4.39
C ASP A 70 1.33 -10.93 -3.40
N GLU A 71 0.46 -11.81 -3.91
CA GLU A 71 -0.69 -12.27 -3.16
C GLU A 71 -0.31 -12.98 -1.85
N LYS A 72 0.80 -13.74 -1.86
CA LYS A 72 1.24 -14.49 -0.67
C LYS A 72 1.81 -13.56 0.39
N GLU A 73 2.63 -12.60 0.00
CA GLU A 73 3.13 -11.60 0.94
C GLU A 73 2.01 -10.72 1.47
N LEU A 74 1.10 -10.27 0.59
CA LEU A 74 -0.07 -9.50 1.00
C LEU A 74 -0.99 -10.29 1.93
N PHE A 75 -1.20 -11.58 1.68
CA PHE A 75 -2.01 -12.44 2.55
C PHE A 75 -1.49 -12.44 3.99
N VAL A 76 -0.19 -12.59 4.18
CA VAL A 76 0.44 -12.54 5.51
C VAL A 76 0.36 -11.14 6.10
N ALA A 77 0.59 -10.09 5.28
CA ALA A 77 0.49 -8.71 5.73
C ALA A 77 -0.91 -8.33 6.24
N LEU A 78 -1.95 -8.75 5.51
CA LEU A 78 -3.35 -8.56 5.91
C LEU A 78 -3.67 -9.34 7.19
N HIS A 79 -3.13 -10.55 7.37
CA HIS A 79 -3.28 -11.31 8.61
C HIS A 79 -2.71 -10.55 9.80
N VAL A 80 -1.49 -10.02 9.67
CA VAL A 80 -0.84 -9.21 10.72
C VAL A 80 -1.67 -7.97 11.04
N TYR A 81 -2.14 -7.25 10.03
CA TYR A 81 -3.04 -6.12 10.24
C TYR A 81 -4.31 -6.52 10.99
N ASN A 82 -4.96 -7.61 10.58
CA ASN A 82 -6.21 -8.07 11.17
C ASN A 82 -6.08 -8.53 12.64
N MET A 83 -4.86 -8.77 13.11
CA MET A 83 -4.54 -9.05 14.52
C MET A 83 -4.07 -7.81 15.30
N SER A 84 -3.81 -6.70 14.61
CA SER A 84 -3.34 -5.46 15.22
C SER A 84 -4.46 -4.77 15.99
N ASP A 85 -4.14 -4.16 17.13
CA ASP A 85 -5.05 -3.32 17.92
C ASP A 85 -5.58 -2.10 17.15
N ARG A 86 -4.95 -1.76 16.01
CA ARG A 86 -5.37 -0.67 15.12
C ARG A 86 -6.33 -1.13 14.02
N CYS A 87 -6.59 -2.43 13.90
CA CYS A 87 -7.57 -2.95 12.97
C CYS A 87 -8.96 -2.43 13.34
N LYS A 88 -9.54 -1.60 12.48
CA LYS A 88 -10.93 -1.14 12.66
C LYS A 88 -11.90 -2.14 12.07
N GLU A 89 -11.58 -2.64 10.88
CA GLU A 89 -12.34 -3.65 10.16
C GLU A 89 -11.37 -4.60 9.47
N LYS A 90 -11.71 -5.90 9.47
CA LYS A 90 -10.86 -6.92 8.83
C LYS A 90 -10.83 -6.73 7.32
N VAL A 91 -9.63 -6.83 6.76
CA VAL A 91 -9.37 -6.74 5.33
C VAL A 91 -8.96 -8.12 4.81
N THR A 92 -9.58 -8.53 3.71
CA THR A 92 -9.29 -9.78 3.02
C THR A 92 -8.67 -9.52 1.64
N LEU A 93 -8.08 -10.54 1.02
CA LEU A 93 -7.61 -10.45 -0.37
C LEU A 93 -8.73 -10.08 -1.34
N GLU A 94 -9.95 -10.59 -1.13
CA GLU A 94 -11.11 -10.26 -1.96
C GLU A 94 -11.52 -8.78 -1.85
N ASP A 95 -11.36 -8.18 -0.67
CA ASP A 95 -11.57 -6.74 -0.50
C ASP A 95 -10.55 -5.93 -1.31
N VAL A 96 -9.28 -6.37 -1.31
CA VAL A 96 -8.22 -5.73 -2.11
C VAL A 96 -8.45 -5.94 -3.61
N LYS A 97 -8.86 -7.15 -4.05
CA LYS A 97 -9.24 -7.43 -5.44
C LYS A 97 -10.36 -6.51 -5.90
N LYS A 98 -11.41 -6.36 -5.09
CA LYS A 98 -12.52 -5.44 -5.37
C LYS A 98 -12.03 -3.99 -5.45
N TYR A 99 -11.21 -3.56 -4.49
CA TYR A 99 -10.66 -2.22 -4.45
C TYR A 99 -9.79 -1.89 -5.67
N LEU A 100 -8.99 -2.85 -6.17
CA LEU A 100 -8.15 -2.70 -7.37
C LEU A 100 -8.84 -3.16 -8.67
N SER A 101 -10.16 -3.37 -8.66
CA SER A 101 -10.90 -3.76 -9.87
C SER A 101 -11.15 -2.58 -10.82
N SER A 102 -11.07 -1.36 -10.29
CA SER A 102 -11.24 -0.10 -11.00
C SER A 102 -10.39 0.98 -10.33
N GLU A 103 -9.92 1.94 -11.12
CA GLU A 103 -9.25 3.14 -10.59
C GLU A 103 -10.25 4.09 -9.91
N PHE A 104 -11.50 4.07 -10.37
CA PHE A 104 -12.56 4.99 -9.96
C PHE A 104 -13.71 4.27 -9.26
N ASP A 105 -14.33 4.96 -8.29
CA ASP A 105 -15.58 4.56 -7.65
C ASP A 105 -16.81 4.80 -8.54
N GLU A 106 -18.00 4.45 -8.03
CA GLU A 106 -19.27 4.56 -8.77
C GLU A 106 -19.63 6.01 -9.10
N GLU A 107 -19.15 6.96 -8.30
CA GLU A 107 -19.32 8.40 -8.49
C GLU A 107 -18.25 9.02 -9.41
N GLY A 108 -17.25 8.24 -9.85
CA GLY A 108 -16.17 8.68 -10.73
C GLY A 108 -15.00 9.35 -10.01
N ASN A 109 -14.87 9.19 -8.69
CA ASN A 109 -13.72 9.64 -7.92
C ASN A 109 -12.64 8.56 -7.83
N LEU A 110 -11.38 8.97 -7.68
CA LEU A 110 -10.26 8.05 -7.53
C LEU A 110 -10.33 7.31 -6.19
N TYR A 111 -10.30 5.97 -6.22
CA TYR A 111 -10.28 5.14 -5.00
C TYR A 111 -9.10 5.46 -4.09
N VAL A 112 -7.94 5.77 -4.68
CA VAL A 112 -6.70 6.11 -3.94
C VAL A 112 -6.84 7.36 -3.07
N LEU A 113 -7.80 8.24 -3.40
CA LEU A 113 -8.12 9.44 -2.62
C LEU A 113 -9.27 9.20 -1.63
N ASN A 114 -10.01 8.10 -1.76
CA ASN A 114 -11.11 7.77 -0.88
C ASN A 114 -10.58 7.20 0.44
N LYS A 115 -10.57 8.04 1.48
CA LYS A 115 -10.07 7.67 2.81
C LYS A 115 -11.05 6.85 3.65
N ASN A 116 -12.29 6.70 3.19
CA ASN A 116 -13.38 6.08 3.94
C ASN A 116 -13.58 4.63 3.50
N ASN A 117 -12.50 3.85 3.43
CA ASN A 117 -12.58 2.44 3.12
C ASN A 117 -11.54 1.64 3.94
N LYS A 118 -11.86 0.38 4.23
CA LYS A 118 -11.03 -0.49 5.08
C LYS A 118 -9.66 -0.83 4.47
N VAL A 119 -9.53 -0.85 3.15
CA VAL A 119 -8.22 -1.03 2.49
C VAL A 119 -7.34 0.20 2.74
N HIS A 120 -7.92 1.40 2.74
CA HIS A 120 -7.21 2.62 3.10
C HIS A 120 -6.76 2.63 4.57
N ASP A 121 -7.59 2.12 5.49
CA ASP A 121 -7.20 1.96 6.89
C ASP A 121 -5.98 1.03 7.06
N TYR A 122 -5.90 -0.04 6.26
CA TYR A 122 -4.72 -0.91 6.18
C TYR A 122 -3.50 -0.14 5.61
N ILE A 123 -3.65 0.60 4.51
CA ILE A 123 -2.57 1.38 3.90
C ILE A 123 -1.98 2.41 4.88
N GLU A 124 -2.85 3.11 5.62
CA GLU A 124 -2.44 4.09 6.62
C GLU A 124 -1.75 3.42 7.82
N TRP A 125 -2.21 2.24 8.25
CA TRP A 125 -1.50 1.45 9.26
C TRP A 125 -0.10 1.05 8.77
N TYR A 126 -0.01 0.55 7.54
CA TYR A 126 1.25 0.10 6.95
C TYR A 126 2.28 1.22 6.94
N ARG A 127 1.88 2.43 6.52
CA ARG A 127 2.74 3.61 6.37
C ARG A 127 2.83 4.49 7.60
N LYS A 128 2.25 4.07 8.72
CA LYS A 128 2.31 4.86 9.95
C LYS A 128 3.74 4.89 10.48
N ARG A 129 4.31 6.09 10.62
CA ARG A 129 5.64 6.25 11.21
C ARG A 129 5.61 6.00 12.71
N VAL A 130 6.59 5.24 13.19
CA VAL A 130 6.84 4.97 14.60
C VAL A 130 8.31 5.21 14.93
N ILE A 131 8.59 5.53 16.20
CA ILE A 131 9.96 5.64 16.71
C ILE A 131 10.32 4.29 17.31
N THR A 132 11.41 3.72 16.84
CA THR A 132 12.03 2.48 17.33
C THR A 132 13.39 2.79 17.92
N ASP A 133 13.98 1.82 18.63
CA ASP A 133 15.34 1.95 19.20
C ASP A 133 16.42 2.18 18.11
N THR A 134 16.13 1.79 16.86
CA THR A 134 17.02 1.95 15.69
C THR A 134 16.70 3.18 14.83
N GLY A 135 15.69 3.97 15.19
CA GLY A 135 15.31 5.19 14.46
C GLY A 135 13.82 5.24 14.08
N MET A 136 13.49 6.00 13.03
CA MET A 136 12.13 6.10 12.53
C MET A 136 11.85 4.97 11.55
N ASP A 137 10.81 4.19 11.81
CA ASP A 137 10.38 3.04 11.00
C ASP A 137 8.88 3.15 10.67
N PHE A 138 8.38 2.25 9.82
CA PHE A 138 6.96 2.11 9.52
C PHE A 138 6.35 0.97 10.34
N GLU A 139 5.26 1.26 11.04
CA GLU A 139 4.63 0.36 12.02
C GLU A 139 4.22 -0.97 11.40
N GLY A 140 3.54 -0.93 10.25
CA GLY A 140 3.11 -2.15 9.59
C GLY A 140 4.25 -2.93 8.97
N GLU A 141 5.17 -2.27 8.27
CA GLU A 141 6.39 -2.90 7.71
C GLU A 141 7.14 -3.68 8.82
N HIS A 142 7.38 -3.03 9.95
CA HIS A 142 8.06 -3.62 11.09
C HIS A 142 7.30 -4.81 11.70
N GLN A 143 5.97 -4.70 11.88
CA GLN A 143 5.16 -5.78 12.43
C GLN A 143 5.12 -7.00 11.49
N ILE A 144 5.06 -6.77 10.18
CA ILE A 144 5.06 -7.82 9.16
C ILE A 144 6.40 -8.57 9.17
N GLU A 145 7.52 -7.86 9.18
CA GLU A 145 8.86 -8.46 9.24
C GLU A 145 9.08 -9.27 10.53
N ARG A 146 8.61 -8.76 11.67
CA ARG A 146 8.63 -9.52 12.93
C ARG A 146 7.79 -10.79 12.85
N TYR A 147 6.65 -10.74 12.18
CA TYR A 147 5.80 -11.91 12.00
C TYR A 147 6.45 -12.94 11.09
N TRP A 148 7.06 -12.54 9.97
CA TRP A 148 7.86 -13.43 9.11
C TRP A 148 9.00 -14.11 9.86
N THR A 149 9.71 -13.36 10.72
CA THR A 149 10.75 -13.91 11.59
C THR A 149 10.16 -14.99 12.51
N ARG A 150 9.02 -14.71 13.14
CA ARG A 150 8.31 -15.69 14.00
C ARG A 150 7.90 -16.95 13.24
N LEU A 151 7.39 -16.82 12.02
CA LEU A 151 7.03 -17.97 11.18
C LEU A 151 8.28 -18.82 10.85
N SER A 152 9.41 -18.15 10.57
CA SER A 152 10.70 -18.81 10.32
C SER A 152 11.21 -19.58 11.54
N GLU A 153 11.06 -19.02 12.74
CA GLU A 153 11.41 -19.70 13.99
C GLU A 153 10.53 -20.93 14.25
N ILE A 154 9.22 -20.85 13.96
CA ILE A 154 8.30 -21.98 14.08
C ILE A 154 8.74 -23.12 13.16
N VAL A 155 9.05 -22.82 11.90
CA VAL A 155 9.53 -23.82 10.93
C VAL A 155 10.87 -24.42 11.36
N LEU A 156 11.80 -23.59 11.85
CA LEU A 156 13.08 -24.07 12.35
C LEU A 156 12.92 -25.05 13.53
N ASN A 157 12.02 -24.75 14.47
CA ASN A 157 11.74 -25.62 15.60
C ASN A 157 11.06 -26.91 15.15
N TYR A 158 10.10 -26.84 14.23
CA TYR A 158 9.46 -28.02 13.63
C TYR A 158 10.49 -28.96 12.98
N VAL A 159 11.48 -28.45 12.24
CA VAL A 159 12.57 -29.25 11.67
C VAL A 159 13.45 -29.88 12.76
N ARG A 160 13.77 -29.13 13.83
CA ARG A 160 14.60 -29.61 14.94
C ARG A 160 13.97 -30.73 15.77
N GLU A 161 12.64 -30.81 15.79
CA GLU A 161 11.89 -31.88 16.46
C GLU A 161 12.00 -33.25 15.73
N GLY A 162 12.80 -33.33 14.66
CA GLY A 162 13.09 -34.57 13.95
C GLY A 162 12.15 -34.84 12.78
N ASN A 163 11.35 -33.84 12.38
CA ASN A 163 10.53 -33.93 11.18
C ASN A 163 11.43 -33.83 9.94
N ASP A 164 11.38 -34.85 9.09
CA ASP A 164 12.10 -34.89 7.81
C ASP A 164 11.51 -33.84 6.85
N PHE A 165 11.97 -32.60 7.01
CA PHE A 165 11.51 -31.45 6.26
C PHE A 165 12.72 -30.62 5.80
N PRO A 166 12.87 -30.36 4.49
CA PRO A 166 13.99 -29.58 3.98
C PRO A 166 13.94 -28.16 4.54
N ASN A 167 15.08 -27.65 5.01
CA ASN A 167 15.18 -26.24 5.42
C ASN A 167 14.90 -25.35 4.20
N GLN A 168 13.79 -24.63 4.23
CA GLN A 168 13.27 -23.83 3.13
C GLN A 168 12.89 -22.45 3.65
N ASP A 169 13.07 -21.43 2.82
CA ASP A 169 12.59 -20.09 3.12
C ASP A 169 11.05 -20.12 3.26
N VAL A 170 10.53 -19.62 4.37
CA VAL A 170 9.09 -19.61 4.65
C VAL A 170 8.33 -18.81 3.60
N LYS A 171 8.93 -17.77 3.01
CA LYS A 171 8.30 -17.02 1.91
C LYS A 171 8.05 -17.86 0.65
N SER A 172 8.80 -18.95 0.49
CA SER A 172 8.62 -19.91 -0.61
C SER A 172 7.45 -20.89 -0.41
N PHE A 173 6.84 -20.93 0.78
CA PHE A 173 5.76 -21.86 1.09
C PHE A 173 4.52 -21.63 0.22
N SER A 174 3.73 -22.70 0.04
CA SER A 174 2.37 -22.63 -0.51
C SER A 174 1.41 -22.02 0.51
N TYR A 175 0.22 -21.60 0.06
CA TYR A 175 -0.80 -21.07 0.97
C TYR A 175 -1.20 -22.04 2.06
N GLU A 176 -1.35 -23.33 1.75
CA GLU A 176 -1.70 -24.34 2.74
C GLU A 176 -0.66 -24.40 3.87
N LYS A 177 0.63 -24.43 3.50
CA LYS A 177 1.73 -24.47 4.48
C LYS A 177 1.81 -23.19 5.30
N LEU A 178 1.65 -22.02 4.66
CA LEU A 178 1.61 -20.73 5.37
C LEU A 178 0.46 -20.70 6.38
N LYS A 179 -0.76 -21.05 5.96
CA LYS A 179 -1.92 -21.12 6.87
C LYS A 179 -1.67 -22.07 8.03
N GLU A 180 -1.01 -23.20 7.78
CA GLU A 180 -0.72 -24.19 8.81
C GLU A 180 0.24 -23.67 9.88
N ILE A 181 1.35 -23.05 9.50
CA ILE A 181 2.29 -22.45 10.45
C ILE A 181 1.73 -21.18 11.12
N MET A 182 0.84 -20.45 10.44
CA MET A 182 0.14 -19.30 11.02
C MET A 182 -0.79 -19.72 12.16
N LYS A 183 -1.49 -20.86 12.05
CA LYS A 183 -2.26 -21.41 13.18
C LYS A 183 -1.39 -21.62 14.42
N LYS A 184 -0.17 -22.14 14.24
CA LYS A 184 0.81 -22.31 15.34
C LYS A 184 1.30 -20.97 15.90
N ALA A 185 1.42 -19.95 15.05
CA ALA A 185 1.76 -18.59 15.48
C ALA A 185 0.61 -17.95 16.27
N ASP A 186 -0.64 -18.15 15.84
CA ASP A 186 -1.81 -17.60 16.50
C ASP A 186 -2.13 -18.35 17.81
N ASP A 187 -1.91 -19.67 17.83
CA ASP A 187 -2.08 -20.55 18.98
C ASP A 187 -0.83 -21.43 19.19
N PRO A 188 0.05 -21.08 20.15
CA PRO A 188 1.23 -21.89 20.46
C PRO A 188 0.93 -23.32 20.90
N SER A 189 -0.29 -23.64 21.34
CA SER A 189 -0.70 -25.00 21.73
C SER A 189 -1.08 -25.87 20.53
N TYR A 190 -1.36 -25.27 19.38
CA TYR A 190 -1.69 -25.97 18.14
C TYR A 190 -0.57 -26.96 17.74
N GLN A 191 -0.95 -28.13 17.25
CA GLN A 191 0.00 -29.09 16.70
C GLN A 191 -0.03 -28.99 15.18
N ILE A 192 1.14 -28.76 14.58
CA ILE A 192 1.29 -28.64 13.13
C ILE A 192 0.92 -29.98 12.48
N ASN A 193 0.11 -29.91 11.41
CA ASN A 193 -0.23 -31.07 10.62
C ASN A 193 0.89 -31.42 9.65
N ASP A 194 1.60 -32.50 9.96
CA ASP A 194 2.65 -33.11 9.16
C ASP A 194 2.27 -33.35 7.69
N ASP A 195 1.04 -33.79 7.43
CA ASP A 195 0.59 -34.13 6.07
C ASP A 195 0.60 -32.88 5.18
N ILE A 196 0.22 -31.72 5.72
CA ILE A 196 0.25 -30.44 4.99
C ILE A 196 1.70 -30.00 4.80
N MET A 197 2.52 -30.09 5.84
CA MET A 197 3.91 -29.64 5.78
C MET A 197 4.76 -30.48 4.82
N LYS A 198 4.53 -31.80 4.75
CA LYS A 198 5.29 -32.72 3.90
C LYS A 198 4.86 -32.74 2.44
N LYS A 199 3.76 -32.07 2.06
CA LYS A 199 3.37 -31.95 0.64
C LYS A 199 4.47 -31.27 -0.19
N PRO A 200 4.77 -31.75 -1.41
CA PRO A 200 5.69 -31.08 -2.30
C PRO A 200 5.16 -29.69 -2.73
N ILE A 201 6.07 -28.75 -3.00
CA ILE A 201 5.73 -27.36 -3.39
C ILE A 201 5.00 -27.30 -4.74
N ASN A 202 5.16 -28.31 -5.59
CA ASN A 202 4.76 -28.29 -7.00
C ASN A 202 3.39 -28.91 -7.30
N GLU A 203 2.56 -29.20 -6.31
CA GLU A 203 1.13 -29.41 -6.59
C GLU A 203 0.50 -28.03 -6.81
N ALA A 204 0.46 -27.64 -8.09
CA ALA A 204 -0.06 -26.36 -8.54
C ALA A 204 -1.45 -26.09 -7.94
N GLU A 205 -1.59 -24.96 -7.25
CA GLU A 205 -2.84 -24.22 -7.11
C GLU A 205 -3.05 -23.33 -8.34
#